data_AF-A0A369XL88-F1
#
_entry.id   AF-A0A369XL88-F1
#
_cell.length_a   1.000
_cell.length_b   1.000
_cell.length_c   1.000
_cell.angle_alpha   90.00
_cell.angle_beta   90.00
_cell.angle_gamma   90.00
#
_symmetry.space_group_name_H-M   'P 1'
#
loop_
_entity.id
_entity.type
_entity.pdbx_description
1 polymer ?
#
loop_
_entity_poly.entity_id
_entity_poly.type
_entity_poly.pdbx_seq_one_letter_code
_entity_poly.pdbx_strand_id
1 'polypeptide(L)'
;ARDAEPEDMTARNTLEIVPLWNEARLILVRTLDGALFGEKYQLTNVSSSRMVIDERELYRPGVLAVMVDSLELEPGEATDVLVVLEGRDG
;
A
#
# COMPACT_ATOMS: atom_id res chain seq x y z
N ALA A 1 -6.58 -15.05 -5.76
CA ALA A 1 -7.37 -14.30 -6.77
C ALA A 1 -6.38 -13.75 -7.79
N ARG A 2 -6.71 -13.72 -9.09
CA ARG A 2 -5.85 -13.08 -10.09
C ARG A 2 -5.90 -11.58 -9.80
N ASP A 3 -4.76 -10.95 -9.49
CA ASP A 3 -4.54 -9.52 -9.69
C ASP A 3 -4.84 -9.23 -11.17
N ALA A 4 -6.12 -9.05 -11.51
CA ALA A 4 -6.55 -8.78 -12.87
C ALA A 4 -6.23 -7.32 -13.15
N GLU A 5 -5.23 -7.09 -14.00
CA GLU A 5 -4.95 -5.78 -14.57
C GLU A 5 -6.19 -5.34 -15.36
N PRO A 6 -6.85 -4.22 -15.01
CA PRO A 6 -7.93 -3.68 -15.82
C PRO A 6 -7.39 -3.33 -17.21
N GLU A 7 -8.18 -3.56 -18.27
CA GLU A 7 -7.72 -3.43 -19.66
C GLU A 7 -7.23 -2.00 -20.00
N ASP A 8 -7.73 -1.00 -19.28
CA ASP A 8 -7.37 0.42 -19.43
C ASP A 8 -6.26 0.90 -18.48
N MET A 9 -5.60 -0.01 -17.75
CA MET A 9 -4.54 0.34 -16.79
C MET A 9 -3.22 -0.33 -17.12
N THR A 10 -2.13 0.42 -16.94
CA THR A 10 -0.76 -0.08 -17.06
C THR A 10 -0.22 -0.40 -15.67
N ALA A 11 0.03 -1.68 -15.36
CA ALA A 11 0.71 -2.04 -14.13
C ALA A 11 2.24 -1.99 -14.29
N ARG A 12 2.93 -1.60 -13.22
CA ARG A 12 4.38 -1.67 -13.12
C ARG A 12 4.74 -2.26 -11.77
N ASN A 13 5.58 -3.31 -11.78
CA ASN A 13 6.15 -3.85 -10.56
C ASN A 13 7.36 -3.02 -10.16
N THR A 14 7.51 -2.77 -8.86
CA THR A 14 8.66 -2.09 -8.28
C THR A 14 8.97 -2.69 -6.91
N LEU A 15 10.09 -2.31 -6.29
CA LEU A 15 10.49 -2.72 -4.95
C LEU A 15 11.14 -1.54 -4.24
N GLU A 16 10.33 -0.51 -3.99
CA GLU A 16 10.79 0.74 -3.40
C GLU A 16 10.43 0.81 -1.92
N ILE A 17 11.43 1.03 -1.06
CA ILE A 17 11.21 1.19 0.38
C ILE A 17 10.67 2.60 0.63
N VAL A 18 9.52 2.68 1.30
CA VAL A 18 8.92 3.94 1.74
C VAL A 18 9.12 4.08 3.26
N PRO A 19 10.01 4.97 3.71
CA PRO A 19 10.25 5.16 5.14
C PRO A 19 9.09 5.95 5.76
N LEU A 20 8.14 5.23 6.35
CA LEU A 20 7.00 5.83 7.08
C LEU A 20 7.16 5.72 8.59
N TRP A 21 7.50 4.53 9.09
CA TRP A 21 7.68 4.25 10.53
C TRP A 21 8.99 3.51 10.79
N ASN A 22 9.46 3.54 12.04
CA ASN A 22 10.65 2.77 12.44
C ASN A 22 10.29 1.30 12.73
N GLU A 23 9.06 1.07 13.19
CA GLU A 23 8.54 -0.21 13.65
C GLU A 23 7.97 -1.07 12.51
N ALA A 24 7.78 -0.49 11.32
CA ALA A 24 7.31 -1.19 10.14
C ALA A 24 8.21 -0.95 8.93
N ARG A 25 8.28 -1.93 8.04
CA ARG A 25 8.86 -1.79 6.71
C ARG A 25 7.73 -1.74 5.68
N LEU A 26 7.59 -0.61 5.00
CA LEU A 26 6.63 -0.42 3.92
C LEU A 26 7.37 -0.45 2.58
N ILE A 27 6.95 -1.34 1.67
CA ILE A 27 7.57 -1.51 0.35
C ILE A 27 6.49 -1.34 -0.71
N LEU A 28 6.67 -0.39 -1.63
CA LEU A 28 5.86 -0.28 -2.84
C LEU A 28 6.22 -1.46 -3.76
N VAL A 29 5.27 -2.34 -4.01
CA VAL A 29 5.48 -3.55 -4.81
C VAL A 29 4.93 -3.42 -6.22
N ARG A 30 3.90 -2.59 -6.41
CA ARG A 30 3.25 -2.38 -7.71
C ARG A 30 2.53 -1.04 -7.76
N THR A 31 2.54 -0.42 -8.93
CA THR A 31 1.68 0.72 -9.28
C THR A 31 0.76 0.34 -10.43
N LEU A 32 -0.43 0.92 -10.49
CA LEU A 32 -1.35 0.84 -11.62
C LEU A 32 -1.68 2.26 -12.10
N ASP A 33 -1.46 2.54 -13.38
CA ASP A 33 -1.66 3.86 -13.97
C ASP A 33 -2.79 3.81 -15.02
N GLY A 34 -3.77 4.68 -14.88
CA GLY A 34 -4.95 4.79 -15.75
C GLY A 34 -5.80 6.00 -15.35
N ALA A 35 -7.12 5.91 -15.47
CA ALA A 35 -8.03 6.98 -15.02
C ALA A 35 -7.87 7.35 -13.53
N LEU A 36 -7.45 6.37 -12.72
CA LEU A 36 -7.00 6.54 -11.33
C LEU A 36 -5.58 5.98 -11.21
N PHE A 37 -4.85 6.43 -10.19
CA PHE A 37 -3.54 5.88 -9.87
C PHE A 37 -3.64 4.96 -8.66
N GLY A 38 -3.19 3.71 -8.80
CA GLY A 38 -3.20 2.71 -7.75
C GLY A 38 -1.79 2.40 -7.26
N GLU A 39 -1.61 2.27 -5.96
CA GLU A 39 -0.38 1.80 -5.34
C GLU A 39 -0.69 0.58 -4.47
N LYS A 40 0.10 -0.48 -4.65
CA LYS A 40 0.09 -1.66 -3.78
C LYS A 40 1.39 -1.69 -3.00
N TYR A 41 1.27 -1.72 -1.68
CA TYR A 41 2.38 -1.86 -0.76
C TYR A 41 2.30 -3.17 0.01
N GLN A 42 3.46 -3.66 0.43
CA GLN A 42 3.59 -4.65 1.48
C GLN A 42 4.10 -3.97 2.74
N LEU A 43 3.34 -4.08 3.83
CA LEU A 43 3.68 -3.56 5.15
C LEU A 43 4.06 -4.74 6.03
N THR A 44 5.27 -4.74 6.58
CA THR A 44 5.77 -5.78 7.50
C THR A 44 6.05 -5.18 8.87
N ASN A 45 5.54 -5.80 9.93
CA ASN A 45 5.94 -5.46 11.30
C ASN A 45 7.38 -5.94 11.55
N VAL A 46 8.32 -5.00 11.73
CA VAL A 46 9.74 -5.30 12.00
C VAL A 46 10.12 -5.10 13.46
N SER A 47 9.15 -4.74 14.30
CA SER A 47 9.34 -4.61 15.74
C SER A 47 9.26 -5.97 16.44
N SER A 48 9.56 -5.98 17.74
CA SER A 48 9.40 -7.14 18.62
C SER A 48 8.03 -7.21 19.30
N SER A 49 7.12 -6.29 18.98
CA SER A 49 5.80 -6.17 19.62
C SER A 49 4.68 -6.26 18.59
N ARG A 50 3.47 -6.63 19.04
CA ARG A 50 2.27 -6.58 18.21
C ARG A 50 2.00 -5.16 17.74
N MET A 51 1.72 -5.00 16.46
CA MET A 51 1.39 -3.73 15.82
C MET A 51 -0.10 -3.68 15.50
N VAL A 52 -0.71 -2.52 15.76
CA VAL A 52 -2.06 -2.18 15.29
C VAL A 52 -1.92 -0.99 14.35
N ILE A 53 -2.32 -1.19 13.10
CA ILE A 53 -2.24 -0.20 12.04
C ILE A 53 -3.43 0.73 12.15
N ASP A 54 -3.18 2.03 12.13
CA ASP A 54 -4.21 3.04 11.98
C ASP A 54 -4.27 3.49 10.51
N GLU A 55 -5.36 3.15 9.81
CA GLU A 55 -5.52 3.48 8.39
C GLU A 55 -5.37 4.97 8.09
N ARG A 56 -5.66 5.84 9.07
CA ARG A 56 -5.55 7.30 8.92
C ARG A 56 -4.12 7.77 8.71
N GLU A 57 -3.14 7.01 9.17
CA GLU A 57 -1.72 7.33 8.98
C GLU A 57 -1.23 7.08 7.54
N LEU A 58 -2.00 6.32 6.75
CA LEU A 58 -1.74 6.07 5.34
C LEU A 58 -2.38 7.14 4.42
N TYR A 59 -3.25 7.99 4.96
CA TYR A 59 -3.85 9.08 4.19
C TYR A 59 -2.86 10.24 4.02
N ARG A 60 -2.75 10.71 2.78
CA ARG A 60 -1.99 11.90 2.38
C ARG A 60 -2.76 12.65 1.28
N PRO A 61 -2.47 13.94 1.02
CA PRO A 61 -3.14 14.68 -0.05
C PRO A 61 -3.11 13.91 -1.39
N GLY A 62 -4.26 13.87 -2.08
CA GLY A 62 -4.46 13.12 -3.33
C GLY A 62 -4.87 11.65 -3.16
N VAL A 63 -4.89 11.12 -1.92
CA VAL A 63 -5.45 9.79 -1.63
C VAL A 63 -6.97 9.86 -1.57
N LEU A 64 -7.62 9.05 -2.41
CA LEU A 64 -9.06 8.89 -2.49
C LEU A 64 -9.56 7.75 -1.59
N ALA A 65 -8.78 6.68 -1.45
CA ALA A 65 -9.11 5.55 -0.59
C ALA A 65 -7.85 4.79 -0.15
N VAL A 66 -7.94 4.16 1.02
CA VAL A 66 -6.96 3.21 1.55
C VAL A 66 -7.71 1.93 1.94
N MET A 67 -7.10 0.78 1.65
CA MET A 67 -7.50 -0.52 2.17
C MET A 67 -6.29 -1.22 2.77
N VAL A 68 -6.48 -1.84 3.93
CA VAL A 68 -5.49 -2.68 4.60
C VAL A 68 -6.11 -4.05 4.85
N ASP A 69 -5.44 -5.13 4.43
CA ASP A 69 -6.00 -6.49 4.51
C ASP A 69 -6.08 -7.02 5.96
N SER A 70 -5.09 -6.69 6.80
CA SER A 70 -5.13 -6.93 8.25
C SER A 70 -4.59 -5.71 9.01
N LEU A 71 -5.38 -5.20 9.97
CA LEU A 71 -4.99 -4.07 10.82
C LEU A 71 -4.11 -4.49 12.00
N GLU A 72 -3.99 -5.78 12.29
CA GLU A 72 -3.20 -6.29 13.41
C GLU A 72 -2.12 -7.22 12.86
N LEU A 73 -0.87 -6.99 13.27
CA LEU A 73 0.29 -7.76 12.84
C LEU A 73 1.15 -8.16 14.03
N GLU A 74 1.38 -9.46 14.17
CA GLU A 74 2.41 -9.99 15.05
C GLU A 74 3.83 -9.70 14.50
N PRO A 75 4.88 -9.78 15.33
CA PRO A 75 6.26 -9.59 14.88
C PRO A 75 6.62 -10.44 13.67
N GLY A 76 7.04 -9.80 12.58
CA GLY A 76 7.40 -10.45 11.32
C GLY A 76 6.24 -10.71 10.35
N GLU A 77 4.99 -10.51 10.76
CA GLU A 77 3.84 -10.61 9.85
C GLU A 77 3.78 -9.44 8.88
N ALA A 78 3.12 -9.68 7.74
CA ALA A 78 2.94 -8.69 6.70
C ALA A 78 1.48 -8.66 6.21
N THR A 79 1.06 -7.48 5.76
CA THR A 79 -0.24 -7.26 5.11
C THR A 79 -0.07 -6.46 3.82
N ASP A 80 -1.00 -6.64 2.90
CA ASP A 80 -1.12 -5.80 1.71
C ASP A 80 -1.88 -4.51 2.06
N VAL A 81 -1.33 -3.39 1.59
CA VAL A 81 -1.97 -2.07 1.66
C VAL A 81 -2.21 -1.59 0.24
N LEU A 82 -3.45 -1.22 -0.07
CA LEU A 82 -3.87 -0.68 -1.35
C LEU A 82 -4.25 0.79 -1.17
N VAL A 83 -3.64 1.66 -1.97
CA VAL A 83 -3.93 3.10 -1.98
C VAL A 83 -4.43 3.49 -3.35
N VAL A 84 -5.57 4.17 -3.40
CA VAL A 84 -6.13 4.74 -4.62
C VAL A 84 -5.93 6.25 -4.55
N LEU A 85 -5.33 6.80 -5.60
CA LEU A 85 -5.06 8.22 -5.76
C LEU A 85 -5.78 8.75 -7.00
N GLU A 86 -5.94 10.08 -7.04
CA GLU A 86 -6.36 10.79 -8.24
C GLU A 86 -5.43 10.45 -9.42
N GLY A 87 -5.98 10.31 -10.62
CA GLY A 87 -5.19 10.13 -11.82
C GLY A 87 -4.28 11.34 -12.07
N ARG A 88 -3.17 11.14 -12.78
CA ARG A 88 -2.22 12.23 -13.10
C ARG A 88 -2.80 13.38 -13.94
N ASP A 89 -3.99 13.21 -14.50
CA ASP A 89 -4.73 14.21 -15.28
C ASP A 89 -5.79 14.99 -14.45
N GLY A 90 -5.82 14.81 -13.13
CA GLY A 90 -6.73 15.52 -12.19
C GLY A 90 -6.19 16.85 -11.67
#